data_AF-A0A1X9NCE5-F1
#
_entry.id   AF-A0A1X9NCE5-F1
#
_cell.length_a   1.000
_cell.length_b   1.000
_cell.length_c   1.000
_cell.angle_alpha   90.00
_cell.angle_beta   90.00
_cell.angle_gamma   90.00
#
_symmetry.space_group_name_H-M   'P 1'
#
loop_
_entity.id
_entity.type
_entity.pdbx_description
1 polymer ?
#
loop_
_entity_poly.entity_id
_entity_poly.type
_entity_poly.pdbx_seq_one_letter_code
_entity_poly.pdbx_strand_id
1 'polypeptide(L)'
;MKISMTSRFFLQKMPATKSLAMAGIFAGLVSLNPALQATEHSTIFQDCLLEGKVVADKASDGSNIVRIDFYKAQPYKPESRCIIDGTLEFKQPKGSLIENLSEGSVVQYHYIKTQDGKTSWQLVGAFI
;
A
#
# COMPACT_ATOMS: atom_id res chain seq x y z
N MET A 1 5.72 22.01 2.51
CA MET A 1 4.85 21.08 1.77
C MET A 1 4.04 20.31 2.80
N LYS A 2 2.70 20.29 2.71
CA LYS A 2 1.83 19.55 3.64
C LYS A 2 1.16 18.44 2.86
N ILE A 3 1.54 17.20 3.10
CA ILE A 3 0.93 16.02 2.47
C ILE A 3 0.00 15.41 3.52
N SER A 4 -1.30 15.56 3.34
CA SER A 4 -2.32 14.97 4.23
C SER A 4 -2.70 13.60 3.69
N MET A 5 -2.50 12.53 4.47
CA MET A 5 -2.79 11.15 4.06
C MET A 5 -3.97 10.62 4.85
N THR A 6 -4.98 10.09 4.15
CA THR A 6 -6.20 9.55 4.77
C THR A 6 -6.27 8.04 4.53
N SER A 7 -6.09 7.23 5.57
CA SER A 7 -6.32 5.78 5.47
C SER A 7 -7.79 5.45 5.74
N ARG A 8 -8.50 4.92 4.73
CA ARG A 8 -9.87 4.42 4.89
C ARG A 8 -9.88 2.90 4.99
N PHE A 9 -10.36 2.38 6.11
CA PHE A 9 -10.60 0.95 6.30
C PHE A 9 -12.00 0.61 5.80
N PHE A 10 -12.08 -0.21 4.75
CA PHE A 10 -13.35 -0.74 4.28
C PHE A 10 -13.48 -2.21 4.70
N LEU A 11 -14.59 -2.56 5.34
CA LEU A 11 -14.99 -3.96 5.55
C LEU A 11 -15.40 -4.55 4.19
N GLN A 12 -14.43 -4.99 3.39
CA GLN A 12 -14.73 -5.75 2.19
C GLN A 12 -15.21 -7.15 2.61
N LYS A 13 -16.53 -7.32 2.63
CA LYS A 13 -17.20 -8.60 2.82
C LYS A 13 -16.82 -9.48 1.63
N MET A 14 -15.96 -10.48 1.84
CA MET A 14 -15.57 -11.43 0.80
C MET A 14 -16.82 -12.18 0.32
N PRO A 15 -17.16 -12.19 -0.98
CA PRO A 15 -18.20 -13.07 -1.48
C PRO A 15 -17.71 -14.52 -1.36
N ALA A 16 -18.52 -15.36 -0.72
CA ALA A 16 -18.30 -16.79 -0.64
C ALA A 16 -18.39 -17.40 -2.05
N THR A 17 -17.25 -17.71 -2.64
CA THR A 17 -17.16 -18.40 -3.93
C THR A 17 -17.64 -19.84 -3.74
N LYS A 18 -18.86 -20.14 -4.19
CA LYS A 18 -19.35 -21.52 -4.28
C LYS A 18 -18.54 -22.26 -5.33
N SER A 19 -17.70 -23.19 -4.87
CA SER A 19 -16.94 -24.11 -5.70
C SER A 19 -17.90 -25.17 -6.27
N LEU A 20 -18.30 -25.04 -7.53
CA LEU A 20 -18.87 -26.16 -8.29
C LEU A 20 -17.70 -26.95 -8.89
N ALA A 21 -17.44 -28.14 -8.36
CA ALA A 21 -16.58 -29.12 -8.99
C ALA A 21 -17.34 -29.80 -10.13
N MET A 22 -16.93 -29.53 -11.38
CA MET A 22 -17.29 -30.36 -12.54
C MET A 22 -16.07 -31.22 -12.88
N ALA A 23 -16.19 -32.52 -12.65
CA ALA A 23 -15.23 -33.52 -13.10
C ALA A 23 -15.43 -33.76 -14.60
N GLY A 24 -14.43 -33.39 -15.40
CA GLY A 24 -14.35 -33.70 -16.83
C GLY A 24 -12.99 -34.31 -17.14
N ILE A 25 -12.98 -35.60 -17.45
CA ILE A 25 -11.81 -36.36 -17.87
C ILE A 25 -11.55 -36.02 -19.35
N PHE A 26 -10.42 -35.38 -19.65
CA PHE A 26 -9.89 -35.29 -21.02
C PHE A 26 -8.39 -35.59 -21.03
N ALA A 27 -8.04 -36.69 -21.70
CA ALA A 27 -6.69 -37.04 -22.09
C ALA A 27 -6.32 -36.28 -23.37
N GLY A 28 -5.13 -35.69 -23.44
CA GLY A 28 -4.62 -35.12 -24.70
C GLY A 28 -3.45 -34.15 -24.55
N LEU A 29 -2.26 -34.64 -24.92
CA LEU A 29 -1.08 -33.93 -25.45
C LEU A 29 -0.45 -32.80 -24.61
N VAL A 30 0.67 -33.15 -23.98
CA VAL A 30 1.65 -32.25 -23.36
C VAL A 30 2.34 -31.42 -24.45
N SER A 31 1.93 -30.16 -24.63
CA SER A 31 2.71 -29.15 -25.34
C SER A 31 3.55 -28.38 -24.32
N LEU A 32 4.86 -28.62 -24.34
CA LEU A 32 5.86 -27.84 -23.62
C LEU A 32 6.02 -26.48 -24.32
N ASN A 33 5.15 -25.52 -23.99
CA ASN A 33 5.43 -24.12 -24.30
C ASN A 33 6.40 -23.60 -23.23
N PRO A 34 7.62 -23.16 -23.59
CA PRO A 34 8.40 -22.34 -22.69
C PRO A 34 7.64 -21.03 -22.56
N ALA A 35 6.88 -20.89 -21.48
CA ALA A 35 6.34 -19.61 -21.08
C ALA A 35 7.53 -18.68 -20.90
N LEU A 36 7.75 -17.85 -21.91
CA LEU A 36 8.63 -16.71 -21.86
C LEU A 36 8.04 -15.83 -20.76
N GLN A 37 8.50 -16.05 -19.52
CA GLN A 37 8.23 -15.18 -18.41
C GLN A 37 8.93 -13.87 -18.77
N ALA A 38 8.20 -12.98 -19.44
CA ALA A 38 8.53 -11.57 -19.41
C ALA A 38 8.52 -11.18 -17.94
N THR A 39 9.70 -11.19 -17.34
CA THR A 39 9.94 -10.52 -16.07
C THR A 39 9.55 -9.08 -16.31
N GLU A 40 8.33 -8.70 -15.91
CA GLU A 40 7.96 -7.30 -15.73
C GLU A 40 8.99 -6.72 -14.76
N HIS A 41 10.08 -6.16 -15.30
CA HIS A 41 10.93 -5.24 -14.58
C HIS A 41 10.07 -3.99 -14.39
N SER A 42 9.22 -3.99 -13.38
CA SER A 42 8.48 -2.81 -12.97
C SER A 42 9.53 -1.80 -12.51
N THR A 43 9.93 -0.93 -13.43
CA THR A 43 10.99 0.03 -13.16
C THR A 43 10.47 0.99 -12.12
N ILE A 44 11.17 1.06 -10.99
CA ILE A 44 10.80 1.92 -9.86
C ILE A 44 10.92 3.38 -10.33
N PHE A 45 9.80 4.10 -10.28
CA PHE A 45 9.73 5.51 -10.68
C PHE A 45 9.95 6.46 -9.50
N GLN A 46 9.42 6.09 -8.32
CA GLN A 46 9.65 6.79 -7.06
C GLN A 46 9.92 5.79 -5.95
N ASP A 47 10.87 6.14 -5.09
CA ASP A 47 11.27 5.34 -3.94
C ASP A 47 11.66 6.29 -2.80
N CYS A 48 10.72 6.48 -1.87
CA CYS A 48 10.75 7.50 -0.84
C CYS A 48 10.64 6.91 0.56
N LEU A 49 11.41 7.47 1.49
CA LEU A 49 11.11 7.44 2.92
C LEU A 49 10.27 8.68 3.26
N LEU A 50 9.05 8.44 3.71
CA LEU A 50 8.10 9.47 4.13
C LEU A 50 7.99 9.45 5.65
N GLU A 51 8.10 10.62 6.28
CA GLU A 51 7.95 10.78 7.72
C GLU A 51 6.81 11.77 8.01
N GLY A 52 5.91 11.35 8.91
CA GLY A 52 4.67 12.05 9.18
C GLY A 52 4.19 11.87 10.60
N LYS A 53 3.19 12.66 10.96
CA LYS A 53 2.59 12.68 12.30
C LYS A 53 1.14 12.21 12.22
N VAL A 54 0.73 11.34 13.13
CA VAL A 54 -0.67 10.92 13.28
C VAL A 54 -1.48 12.10 13.79
N VAL A 55 -2.52 12.48 13.07
CA VAL A 55 -3.44 13.59 13.40
C VAL A 55 -4.85 13.07 13.71
N ALA A 56 -4.99 11.74 13.84
CA ALA A 56 -6.20 10.98 14.20
C ALA A 56 -7.52 11.78 14.25
N ASP A 57 -8.26 11.78 13.15
CA ASP A 57 -9.67 12.17 13.16
C ASP A 57 -10.52 10.89 13.15
N LYS A 58 -11.14 10.56 14.27
CA LYS A 58 -12.25 9.59 14.24
C LYS A 58 -13.28 10.14 13.27
N ALA A 59 -13.55 9.41 12.20
CA ALA A 59 -14.59 9.81 11.26
C ALA A 59 -15.94 9.80 12.00
N SER A 60 -16.82 10.75 11.64
CA SER A 60 -18.13 10.93 12.28
C SER A 60 -19.04 9.69 12.18
N ASP A 61 -18.73 8.75 11.28
CA ASP A 61 -19.43 7.48 11.06
C ASP A 61 -18.91 6.32 11.93
N GLY A 62 -17.95 6.57 12.81
CA GLY A 62 -17.34 5.56 13.68
C GLY A 62 -16.31 4.67 12.96
N SER A 63 -15.99 4.95 11.68
CA SER A 63 -14.87 4.29 11.01
C SER A 63 -13.54 4.86 11.51
N ASN A 64 -12.58 3.97 11.79
CA ASN A 64 -11.24 4.35 12.27
C ASN A 64 -10.42 4.94 11.12
N ILE A 65 -10.67 6.18 10.70
CA ILE A 65 -9.82 6.84 9.72
C ILE A 65 -8.58 7.38 10.44
N VAL A 66 -7.41 6.78 10.18
CA VAL A 66 -6.16 7.36 10.68
C VAL A 66 -5.64 8.33 9.62
N ARG A 67 -5.60 9.61 9.97
CA ARG A 67 -4.98 10.66 9.16
C ARG A 67 -3.53 10.84 9.59
N ILE A 68 -2.62 10.87 8.62
CA ILE A 68 -1.20 11.12 8.83
C ILE A 68 -0.81 12.34 7.98
N ASP A 69 -0.27 13.36 8.62
CA ASP A 69 0.30 14.52 7.92
C ASP A 69 1.81 14.30 7.75
N PHE A 70 2.25 14.02 6.53
CA PHE A 70 3.67 13.92 6.19
C PHE A 70 4.28 15.30 6.03
N TYR A 71 5.37 15.52 6.75
CA TYR A 71 6.13 16.77 6.75
C TYR A 71 7.54 16.61 6.17
N LYS A 72 7.97 15.36 5.95
CA LYS A 72 9.28 15.06 5.39
C LYS A 72 9.20 13.91 4.38
N ALA A 73 9.88 14.09 3.25
CA ALA A 73 10.04 13.09 2.21
C ALA A 73 11.50 13.13 1.74
N GLN A 74 12.14 11.97 1.66
CA GLN A 74 13.51 11.84 1.19
C GLN A 74 13.69 10.55 0.40
N PRO A 75 14.70 10.42 -0.46
CA PRO A 75 15.05 9.16 -1.10
C PRO A 75 15.23 8.04 -0.05
N TYR A 76 14.64 6.87 -0.30
CA TYR A 76 14.83 5.71 0.58
C TYR A 76 16.28 5.17 0.47
N LYS A 77 16.85 5.21 -0.74
CA LYS A 77 18.26 4.95 -1.02
C LYS A 77 18.92 6.17 -1.68
N PRO A 78 20.24 6.34 -1.59
CA PRO A 78 20.95 7.48 -2.19
C PRO A 78 20.70 7.67 -3.70
N GLU A 79 20.56 6.58 -4.44
CA GLU A 79 20.32 6.54 -5.88
C GLU A 79 18.82 6.66 -6.26
N SER A 80 17.92 6.60 -5.27
CA SER A 80 16.48 6.60 -5.51
C SER A 80 15.96 7.99 -5.84
N ARG A 81 14.98 8.04 -6.74
CA ARG A 81 14.23 9.26 -7.02
C ARG A 81 13.10 9.42 -6.01
N CYS A 82 13.07 10.54 -5.29
CA CYS A 82 11.94 10.89 -4.44
C CYS A 82 11.44 12.30 -4.76
N ILE A 83 10.31 12.37 -5.46
CA ILE A 83 9.60 13.62 -5.76
C ILE A 83 8.13 13.35 -5.50
N ILE A 84 7.67 13.71 -4.30
CA ILE A 84 6.25 13.70 -3.99
C ILE A 84 5.69 15.06 -4.36
N ASP A 85 4.54 15.06 -5.03
CA ASP A 85 3.73 16.25 -5.23
C ASP A 85 2.26 15.91 -4.96
N GLY A 86 1.52 16.83 -4.36
CA GLY A 86 0.10 16.68 -4.02
C GLY A 86 -0.23 15.79 -2.81
N THR A 87 -1.41 15.18 -2.88
CA THR A 87 -2.02 14.37 -1.82
C THR A 87 -1.90 12.89 -2.17
N LEU A 88 -1.46 12.07 -1.22
CA LEU A 88 -1.40 10.63 -1.37
C LEU A 88 -2.59 9.99 -0.63
N GLU A 89 -3.21 8.99 -1.24
CA GLU A 89 -4.28 8.21 -0.62
C GLU A 89 -3.98 6.74 -0.77
N PHE A 90 -4.13 5.99 0.32
CA PHE A 90 -3.97 4.53 0.30
C PHE A 90 -4.88 3.92 1.35
N LYS A 91 -5.21 2.64 1.17
CA LYS A 91 -6.00 1.88 2.13
C LYS A 91 -5.05 1.01 2.92
N GLN A 92 -4.94 1.28 4.21
CA GLN A 92 -4.17 0.42 5.08
C GLN A 92 -4.90 -0.92 5.27
N PRO A 93 -4.18 -2.06 5.21
CA PRO A 93 -4.75 -3.35 5.58
C PRO A 93 -5.16 -3.34 7.05
N LYS A 94 -6.25 -4.06 7.36
CA LYS A 94 -6.78 -4.19 8.72
C LYS A 94 -5.80 -4.90 9.64
N GLY A 95 -5.81 -4.54 10.91
CA GLY A 95 -4.93 -5.09 11.93
C GLY A 95 -3.51 -4.54 11.88
N SER A 96 -3.32 -3.41 11.19
CA SER A 96 -2.03 -2.72 11.17
C SER A 96 -1.79 -1.99 12.49
N LEU A 97 -0.53 -1.98 12.92
CA LEU A 97 -0.04 -1.36 14.16
C LEU A 97 -0.49 0.10 14.35
N ILE A 98 -0.80 0.79 13.24
CA ILE A 98 -1.19 2.21 13.23
C ILE A 98 -2.59 2.45 13.80
N GLU A 99 -3.46 1.43 13.81
CA GLU A 99 -4.80 1.54 14.40
C GLU A 99 -4.75 1.89 15.90
N ASN A 100 -3.65 1.56 16.58
CA ASN A 100 -3.47 1.81 18.01
C ASN A 100 -2.50 2.97 18.31
N LEU A 101 -2.03 3.69 17.29
CA LEU A 101 -1.14 4.83 17.52
C LEU A 101 -1.94 6.03 18.04
N SER A 102 -1.42 6.65 19.11
CA SER A 102 -2.00 7.87 19.66
C SER A 102 -1.82 9.04 18.72
N GLU A 103 -2.72 10.02 18.81
CA GLU A 103 -2.51 11.31 18.18
C GLU A 103 -1.13 11.86 18.54
N GLY A 104 -0.43 12.37 17.55
CA GLY A 104 0.90 12.91 17.68
C GLY A 104 2.05 11.92 17.49
N SER A 105 1.76 10.62 17.40
CA SER A 105 2.78 9.61 17.07
C SER A 105 3.45 9.92 15.73
N VAL A 106 4.75 9.68 15.64
CA VAL A 106 5.52 9.83 14.40
C VAL A 106 5.59 8.48 13.69
N VAL A 107 5.33 8.48 12.39
CA VAL A 107 5.39 7.27 11.55
C VAL A 107 6.30 7.49 10.36
N GLN A 108 6.96 6.42 9.95
CA GLN A 108 7.82 6.37 8.78
C GLN A 108 7.34 5.30 7.81
N TYR A 109 7.16 5.69 6.56
CA TYR A 109 6.72 4.81 5.48
C TYR A 109 7.76 4.75 4.37
N HIS A 110 8.00 3.53 3.90
CA HIS A 110 8.61 3.29 2.61
C HIS A 110 7.53 3.29 1.53
N TYR A 111 7.61 4.26 0.63
CA TYR A 111 6.70 4.45 -0.49
C TYR A 111 7.41 4.15 -1.80
N ILE A 112 6.86 3.21 -2.57
CA ILE A 112 7.33 2.88 -3.91
C ILE A 112 6.21 3.18 -4.90
N LYS A 113 6.54 3.87 -5.99
CA LYS A 113 5.70 3.99 -7.18
C LYS A 113 6.46 3.45 -8.37
N THR A 114 5.87 2.51 -9.10
CA THR A 114 6.43 1.98 -10.34
C THR A 114 5.99 2.80 -11.54
N GLN A 115 6.67 2.66 -12.69
CA GLN A 115 6.32 3.39 -13.92
C GLN A 115 4.91 3.11 -14.44
N ASP A 116 4.39 1.90 -14.22
CA ASP A 116 3.01 1.50 -14.54
C ASP A 116 1.97 2.04 -13.51
N GLY A 117 2.41 2.86 -12.56
CA GLY A 117 1.54 3.55 -11.61
C GLY A 117 1.10 2.71 -10.41
N LYS A 118 1.56 1.45 -10.29
CA LYS A 118 1.35 0.67 -9.07
C LYS A 118 2.08 1.34 -7.91
N THR A 119 1.45 1.34 -6.74
CA THR A 119 2.03 1.91 -5.52
C THR A 119 2.13 0.83 -4.45
N SER A 120 3.21 0.90 -3.66
CA SER A 120 3.43 0.05 -2.50
C SER A 120 3.77 0.92 -1.29
N TRP A 121 3.25 0.51 -0.14
CA TRP A 121 3.35 1.23 1.12
C TRP A 121 3.75 0.24 2.21
N GLN A 122 4.86 0.53 2.88
CA GLN A 122 5.32 -0.28 3.99
C GLN A 122 5.63 0.60 5.18
N LEU A 123 5.02 0.32 6.32
CA LEU A 123 5.39 0.94 7.58
C LEU A 123 6.77 0.41 7.98
N VAL A 124 7.75 1.30 8.10
CA VAL A 124 9.13 0.95 8.49
C VAL A 124 9.49 1.42 9.90
N GLY A 125 8.73 2.37 10.46
CA GLY A 125 8.93 2.83 11.83
C GLY A 125 7.68 3.52 12.39
N ALA A 126 7.47 3.38 13.69
CA ALA A 126 6.44 4.09 14.44
C ALA A 126 6.99 4.42 15.84
N PHE A 127 6.84 5.68 16.23
CA PHE A 127 7.38 6.26 17.46
C PHE A 127 6.27 7.03 18.18
N ILE A 128 6.24 6.92 19.51
CA ILE A 128 5.24 7.54 20.40
C ILE A 128 5.92 8.69 21.14
#